data_AF-A0A7V5T843-F1
#
_entry.id   AF-A0A7V5T843-F1
#
_cell.length_a   1.000
_cell.length_b   1.000
_cell.length_c   1.000
_cell.angle_alpha   90.00
_cell.angle_beta   90.00
_cell.angle_gamma   90.00
#
_symmetry.space_group_name_H-M   'P 1'
#
loop_
_entity.id
_entity.type
_entity.pdbx_description
1 polymer ?
#
loop_
_entity_poly.entity_id
_entity_poly.type
_entity_poly.pdbx_seq_one_letter_code
_entity_poly.pdbx_strand_id
1 'polypeptide(L)'
;MATFLEAPLYVLDVPFLRDEEPSPADVAYVVAQLRELVQRIEEITGLRFDMDRFREAVRCSQRVEELWSRIKYLAQRVPSPFDAYFDAITLMGPLYVHRARPEGVEFFRLALAELEAKAARGEGVYDRERFRVVIEGPPPYPYFRAFRDMFARWRATAVASTYSTVGGIWEFGFRHDPEKPFETVALHMLAHNLTNRNYLQRYDQIRRYVQQWRADGVIIHFVKSCRLFSAGQGDMRDYFTKVLGVPTLYIESDLEDPRYFAEAQIRNRVDAFFEALERHKRASAV
;
A
#
# COMPACT_ATOMS: atom_id res chain seq x y z
N MET A 1 22.76 -3.82 -14.84
CA MET A 1 22.21 -5.21 -14.89
C MET A 1 21.94 -5.64 -16.32
N ALA A 2 21.09 -4.94 -17.10
CA ALA A 2 20.87 -5.27 -18.53
C ALA A 2 22.17 -5.39 -19.35
N THR A 3 23.08 -4.40 -19.22
CA THR A 3 24.41 -4.45 -19.85
C THR A 3 25.26 -5.63 -19.40
N PHE A 4 25.15 -6.04 -18.13
CA PHE A 4 25.93 -7.15 -17.57
C PHE A 4 25.37 -8.52 -17.99
N LEU A 5 24.05 -8.60 -18.16
CA LEU A 5 23.34 -9.82 -18.56
C LEU A 5 23.12 -9.93 -20.07
N GLU A 6 23.59 -8.94 -20.84
CA GLU A 6 23.36 -8.82 -22.29
C GLU A 6 21.89 -9.02 -22.69
N ALA A 7 20.97 -8.54 -21.84
CA ALA A 7 19.53 -8.76 -22.00
C ALA A 7 18.81 -7.52 -22.56
N PRO A 8 17.76 -7.68 -23.38
CA PRO A 8 16.92 -6.57 -23.82
C PRO A 8 16.34 -5.79 -22.64
N LEU A 9 16.38 -4.46 -22.71
CA LEU A 9 15.76 -3.56 -21.75
C LEU A 9 14.79 -2.64 -22.47
N TYR A 10 13.53 -2.68 -22.05
CA TYR A 10 12.54 -1.67 -22.39
C TYR A 10 12.31 -0.77 -21.17
N VAL A 11 12.39 0.54 -21.36
CA VAL A 11 12.10 1.52 -20.31
C VAL A 11 10.76 2.15 -20.65
N LEU A 12 9.78 1.94 -19.77
CA LEU A 12 8.50 2.63 -19.82
C LEU A 12 8.62 3.88 -18.94
N ASP A 13 8.63 5.05 -19.57
CA ASP A 13 8.72 6.34 -18.89
C ASP A 13 7.33 6.81 -18.44
N VAL A 14 7.14 6.92 -17.13
CA VAL A 14 5.90 7.41 -16.52
C VAL A 14 6.19 8.78 -15.93
N PRO A 15 5.67 9.87 -16.51
CA PRO A 15 5.87 11.19 -15.94
C PRO A 15 5.26 11.27 -14.54
N PHE A 16 5.94 11.99 -13.63
CA PHE A 16 5.39 12.29 -12.31
C PHE A 16 4.09 13.08 -12.44
N LEU A 17 3.13 12.78 -11.57
CA LEU A 17 1.88 13.52 -11.50
C LEU A 17 2.16 14.92 -10.94
N ARG A 18 2.02 15.93 -11.81
CA ARG A 18 2.31 17.34 -11.49
C ARG A 18 1.13 18.06 -10.85
N ASP A 19 -0.07 17.73 -11.30
CA ASP A 19 -1.34 18.33 -10.87
C ASP A 19 -2.20 17.30 -10.12
N GLU A 20 -3.49 17.58 -9.87
CA GLU A 20 -4.38 16.63 -9.21
C GLU A 20 -4.67 15.39 -10.08
N GLU A 21 -4.76 15.58 -11.40
CA GLU A 21 -5.03 14.55 -12.39
C GLU A 21 -4.02 14.62 -13.55
N PRO A 22 -3.70 13.49 -14.20
CA PRO A 22 -2.81 13.49 -15.35
C PRO A 22 -3.49 14.17 -16.54
N SER A 23 -2.73 14.91 -17.34
CA SER A 23 -3.27 15.52 -18.55
C SER A 23 -3.59 14.43 -19.61
N PRO A 24 -4.50 14.71 -20.56
CA PRO A 24 -4.73 13.80 -21.69
C PRO A 24 -3.45 13.47 -22.48
N ALA A 25 -2.49 14.42 -22.51
CA ALA A 25 -1.20 14.22 -23.16
C ALA A 25 -0.32 13.22 -22.38
N ASP A 26 -0.31 13.27 -21.04
CA ASP A 26 0.43 12.31 -20.22
C ASP A 26 -0.13 10.89 -20.41
N VAL A 27 -1.46 10.75 -20.45
CA VAL A 27 -2.13 9.45 -20.72
C VAL A 27 -1.79 8.93 -22.12
N ALA A 28 -1.93 9.78 -23.15
CA ALA A 28 -1.61 9.39 -24.52
C ALA A 28 -0.14 8.97 -24.68
N TYR A 29 0.78 9.65 -23.99
CA TYR A 29 2.20 9.33 -23.97
C TYR A 29 2.49 7.94 -23.40
N VAL A 30 1.91 7.60 -22.23
CA VAL A 30 2.09 6.28 -21.63
C VAL A 30 1.40 5.19 -22.46
N VAL A 31 0.21 5.46 -23.02
CA VAL A 31 -0.48 4.52 -23.91
C VAL A 31 0.33 4.20 -25.17
N ALA A 32 0.98 5.20 -25.77
CA ALA A 32 1.85 4.98 -26.93
C ALA A 32 3.01 4.04 -26.59
N GLN A 33 3.65 4.23 -25.43
CA GLN A 33 4.72 3.35 -24.95
C GLN A 33 4.21 1.94 -24.63
N LEU A 34 3.03 1.79 -24.02
CA LEU A 34 2.44 0.46 -23.78
C LEU A 34 2.19 -0.31 -25.09
N ARG A 35 1.78 0.39 -26.16
CA ARG A 35 1.60 -0.22 -27.48
C ARG A 35 2.93 -0.59 -28.14
N GLU A 36 3.97 0.20 -27.95
CA GLU A 36 5.33 -0.15 -28.38
C GLU A 36 5.84 -1.37 -27.61
N LEU A 37 5.65 -1.41 -26.28
CA LEU A 37 6.02 -2.56 -25.44
C LEU A 37 5.36 -3.85 -25.93
N VAL A 38 4.09 -3.80 -26.35
CA VAL A 38 3.41 -4.94 -26.97
C VAL A 38 4.21 -5.45 -28.18
N GLN A 39 4.60 -4.57 -29.10
CA GLN A 39 5.39 -4.96 -30.28
C GLN A 39 6.73 -5.59 -29.87
N ARG A 40 7.42 -5.04 -28.88
CA ARG A 40 8.68 -5.61 -28.36
C ARG A 40 8.49 -6.99 -27.75
N ILE A 41 7.39 -7.21 -27.02
CA ILE A 41 7.08 -8.53 -26.46
C ILE A 41 6.76 -9.52 -27.57
N GLU A 42 6.05 -9.12 -28.63
CA GLU A 42 5.82 -9.98 -29.81
C GLU A 42 7.15 -10.36 -30.48
N GLU A 43 8.08 -9.41 -30.65
CA GLU A 43 9.41 -9.65 -31.22
C GLU A 43 10.23 -10.66 -30.39
N ILE A 44 10.21 -10.55 -29.07
CA ILE A 44 10.97 -11.41 -28.16
C ILE A 44 10.37 -12.82 -28.07
N THR A 45 9.04 -12.92 -28.04
CA THR A 45 8.34 -14.19 -27.77
C THR A 45 7.92 -14.94 -29.02
N GLY A 46 7.84 -14.26 -30.17
CA GLY A 46 7.23 -14.78 -31.40
C GLY A 46 5.71 -14.98 -31.32
N LEU A 47 5.07 -14.58 -30.21
CA LEU A 47 3.64 -14.71 -30.00
C LEU A 47 2.94 -13.43 -30.45
N ARG A 48 1.76 -13.57 -31.06
CA ARG A 48 0.92 -12.43 -31.43
C ARG A 48 0.13 -11.92 -30.24
N PHE A 49 0.02 -10.60 -30.12
CA PHE A 49 -0.82 -9.94 -29.14
C PHE A 49 -2.29 -10.19 -29.45
N ASP A 50 -3.03 -10.56 -28.42
CA ASP A 50 -4.46 -10.83 -28.48
C ASP A 50 -5.17 -9.82 -27.57
N MET A 51 -5.94 -8.93 -28.22
CA MET A 51 -6.66 -7.87 -27.53
C MET A 51 -7.73 -8.43 -26.58
N ASP A 52 -8.42 -9.52 -26.93
CA ASP A 52 -9.47 -10.08 -26.09
C ASP A 52 -8.90 -10.77 -24.86
N ARG A 53 -7.75 -11.44 -25.00
CA ARG A 53 -6.99 -11.94 -23.84
C ARG A 53 -6.50 -10.82 -22.94
N PHE A 54 -6.07 -9.69 -23.50
CA PHE A 54 -5.70 -8.52 -22.68
C PHE A 54 -6.90 -7.95 -21.93
N ARG A 55 -8.06 -7.80 -22.58
CA ARG A 55 -9.31 -7.38 -21.93
C ARG A 55 -9.70 -8.33 -20.79
N GLU A 56 -9.56 -9.64 -20.97
CA GLU A 56 -9.84 -10.61 -19.90
C GLU A 56 -8.86 -10.48 -18.71
N ALA A 57 -7.57 -10.29 -18.98
CA ALA A 57 -6.57 -10.05 -17.93
C ALA A 57 -6.87 -8.75 -17.14
N VAL A 58 -7.32 -7.72 -17.84
CA VAL A 58 -7.76 -6.45 -17.23
C VAL A 58 -9.05 -6.64 -16.42
N ARG A 59 -10.01 -7.43 -16.90
CA ARG A 59 -11.23 -7.80 -16.17
C ARG A 59 -10.91 -8.57 -14.87
N CYS A 60 -9.94 -9.48 -14.91
CA CYS A 60 -9.42 -10.14 -13.71
C CYS A 60 -8.84 -9.11 -12.73
N SER A 61 -8.03 -8.17 -13.22
CA SER A 61 -7.45 -7.11 -12.37
C SER A 61 -8.54 -6.26 -11.71
N GLN A 62 -9.51 -5.77 -12.48
CA GLN A 62 -10.67 -5.04 -11.96
C GLN A 62 -11.36 -5.80 -10.82
N ARG A 63 -11.54 -7.12 -10.97
CA ARG A 63 -12.19 -7.95 -9.94
C ARG A 63 -11.32 -8.12 -8.70
N VAL A 64 -10.01 -8.35 -8.86
CA VAL A 64 -9.06 -8.43 -7.73
C VAL A 64 -9.02 -7.11 -6.97
N GLU A 65 -9.05 -5.98 -7.67
CA GLU A 65 -9.02 -4.63 -7.09
C GLU A 65 -10.24 -4.34 -6.22
N GLU A 66 -11.41 -4.79 -6.68
CA GLU A 66 -12.65 -4.73 -5.93
C GLU A 66 -12.58 -5.57 -4.65
N LEU A 67 -12.11 -6.81 -4.76
CA LEU A 67 -11.97 -7.73 -3.63
C LEU A 67 -10.95 -7.20 -2.61
N TRP A 68 -9.80 -6.71 -3.08
CA TRP A 68 -8.77 -6.12 -2.23
C TRP A 68 -9.26 -4.86 -1.51
N SER A 69 -9.99 -4.00 -2.22
CA SER A 69 -10.63 -2.82 -1.62
C SER A 69 -11.57 -3.23 -0.50
N ARG A 70 -12.43 -4.23 -0.72
CA ARG A 70 -13.35 -4.76 0.30
C ARG A 70 -12.61 -5.33 1.51
N ILE A 71 -11.54 -6.10 1.28
CA ILE A 71 -10.67 -6.60 2.36
C ILE A 71 -10.15 -5.44 3.21
N LYS A 72 -9.62 -4.38 2.60
CA LYS A 72 -9.12 -3.21 3.32
C LYS A 72 -10.19 -2.46 4.10
N TYR A 73 -11.42 -2.39 3.58
CA TYR A 73 -12.54 -1.82 4.32
C TYR A 73 -12.95 -2.64 5.54
N LEU A 74 -12.70 -3.95 5.57
CA LEU A 74 -12.95 -4.76 6.78
C LEU A 74 -12.12 -4.30 7.97
N ALA A 75 -10.96 -3.66 7.75
CA ALA A 75 -10.14 -3.13 8.83
C ALA A 75 -10.81 -1.96 9.58
N GLN A 76 -11.93 -1.42 9.10
CA GLN A 76 -12.76 -0.46 9.85
C GLN A 76 -13.57 -1.10 10.98
N ARG A 77 -13.74 -2.44 10.97
CA ARG A 77 -14.39 -3.17 12.06
C ARG A 77 -13.55 -3.07 13.34
N VAL A 78 -14.23 -3.19 14.48
CA VAL A 78 -13.62 -3.18 15.81
C VAL A 78 -14.07 -4.44 16.55
N PRO A 79 -13.17 -5.40 16.82
CA PRO A 79 -11.76 -5.40 16.40
C PRO A 79 -11.60 -5.61 14.88
N SER A 80 -10.46 -5.21 14.32
CA SER A 80 -10.14 -5.48 12.90
C SER A 80 -9.83 -6.97 12.69
N PRO A 81 -10.41 -7.63 11.66
CA PRO A 81 -10.21 -9.07 11.44
C PRO A 81 -8.83 -9.44 10.88
N PHE A 82 -8.06 -8.46 10.43
CA PHE A 82 -6.68 -8.63 9.94
C PHE A 82 -5.86 -7.34 10.17
N ASP A 83 -4.53 -7.47 10.11
CA ASP A 83 -3.63 -6.33 10.17
C ASP A 83 -3.33 -5.80 8.76
N ALA A 84 -3.78 -4.57 8.47
CA ALA A 84 -3.66 -3.92 7.15
C ALA A 84 -2.23 -3.50 6.79
N TYR A 85 -1.24 -3.86 7.59
CA TYR A 85 0.17 -3.74 7.28
C TYR A 85 0.85 -5.11 7.29
N PHE A 86 0.96 -5.74 8.47
CA PHE A 86 1.72 -6.98 8.66
C PHE A 86 1.09 -8.19 7.96
N ASP A 87 -0.23 -8.37 8.04
CA ASP A 87 -0.90 -9.47 7.34
C ASP A 87 -1.07 -9.11 5.85
N ALA A 88 -1.37 -7.85 5.55
CA ALA A 88 -1.49 -7.34 4.18
C ALA A 88 -0.24 -7.60 3.32
N ILE A 89 0.96 -7.50 3.88
CA ILE A 89 2.21 -7.81 3.16
C ILE A 89 2.25 -9.24 2.63
N THR A 90 1.67 -10.19 3.36
CA THR A 90 1.58 -11.59 2.91
C THR A 90 0.62 -11.73 1.73
N LEU A 91 -0.43 -10.90 1.68
CA LEU A 91 -1.41 -10.86 0.60
C LEU A 91 -0.89 -10.08 -0.64
N MET A 92 0.11 -9.20 -0.47
CA MET A 92 0.69 -8.42 -1.57
C MET A 92 1.41 -9.28 -2.62
N GLY A 93 2.01 -10.41 -2.23
CA GLY A 93 2.65 -11.33 -3.19
C GLY A 93 1.68 -11.82 -4.27
N PRO A 94 0.58 -12.51 -3.89
CA PRO A 94 -0.49 -12.87 -4.81
C PRO A 94 -1.09 -11.67 -5.54
N LEU A 95 -1.27 -10.53 -4.86
CA LEU A 95 -1.80 -9.30 -5.44
C LEU A 95 -0.96 -8.81 -6.63
N TYR A 96 0.37 -8.96 -6.59
CA TYR A 96 1.23 -8.46 -7.68
C TYR A 96 1.52 -9.51 -8.75
N VAL A 97 1.64 -10.78 -8.38
CA VAL A 97 1.99 -11.84 -9.34
C VAL A 97 0.77 -12.38 -10.09
N HIS A 98 -0.41 -12.38 -9.45
CA HIS A 98 -1.62 -13.01 -9.99
C HIS A 98 -2.79 -12.04 -10.25
N ARG A 99 -2.60 -10.71 -10.11
CA ARG A 99 -3.69 -9.71 -10.28
C ARG A 99 -4.52 -9.91 -11.54
N ALA A 100 -3.83 -10.13 -12.65
CA ALA A 100 -4.40 -10.18 -13.98
C ALA A 100 -4.74 -11.62 -14.42
N ARG A 101 -5.03 -12.51 -13.46
CA ARG A 101 -5.33 -13.92 -13.73
C ARG A 101 -6.54 -14.43 -12.92
N PRO A 102 -7.28 -15.44 -13.43
CA PRO A 102 -8.40 -16.04 -12.70
C PRO A 102 -8.02 -16.60 -11.32
N GLU A 103 -6.80 -17.13 -11.16
CA GLU A 103 -6.32 -17.65 -9.88
C GLU A 103 -6.19 -16.54 -8.82
N GLY A 104 -5.83 -15.32 -9.24
CA GLY A 104 -5.82 -14.15 -8.36
C GLY A 104 -7.23 -13.79 -7.91
N VAL A 105 -8.20 -13.80 -8.84
CA VAL A 105 -9.61 -13.55 -8.52
C VAL A 105 -10.11 -14.56 -7.48
N GLU A 106 -9.82 -15.85 -7.68
CA GLU A 106 -10.24 -16.90 -6.77
C GLU A 106 -9.57 -16.78 -5.39
N PHE A 107 -8.26 -16.52 -5.36
CA PHE A 107 -7.51 -16.30 -4.12
C PHE A 107 -8.13 -15.17 -3.29
N PHE A 108 -8.34 -14.00 -3.89
CA PHE A 108 -8.90 -12.85 -3.16
C PHE A 108 -10.38 -13.02 -2.80
N ARG A 109 -11.14 -13.82 -3.57
CA ARG A 109 -12.51 -14.18 -3.21
C ARG A 109 -12.54 -15.03 -1.93
N LEU A 110 -11.67 -16.04 -1.85
CA LEU A 110 -11.53 -16.89 -0.67
C LEU A 110 -11.01 -16.11 0.53
N ALA A 111 -9.96 -15.31 0.36
CA ALA A 111 -9.40 -14.47 1.41
C ALA A 111 -10.44 -13.49 1.97
N LEU A 112 -11.22 -12.85 1.11
CA LEU A 112 -12.30 -11.97 1.54
C LEU A 112 -13.36 -12.73 2.34
N ALA A 113 -13.81 -13.90 1.87
CA ALA A 113 -14.81 -14.70 2.55
C ALA A 113 -14.35 -15.15 3.95
N GLU A 114 -13.08 -15.53 4.09
CA GLU A 114 -12.48 -15.88 5.39
C GLU A 114 -12.47 -14.68 6.35
N LEU A 115 -12.02 -13.52 5.87
CA LEU A 115 -11.95 -12.30 6.69
C LEU A 115 -13.34 -11.76 7.05
N GLU A 116 -14.32 -11.86 6.15
CA GLU A 116 -15.72 -11.54 6.42
C GLU A 116 -16.29 -12.47 7.51
N ALA A 117 -15.98 -13.77 7.45
CA ALA A 117 -16.43 -14.73 8.45
C ALA A 117 -15.80 -14.47 9.83
N LYS A 118 -14.50 -14.14 9.89
CA LYS A 118 -13.84 -13.69 11.13
C LYS A 118 -14.51 -12.44 11.70
N ALA A 119 -14.74 -11.44 10.85
CA ALA A 119 -15.40 -10.20 11.24
C ALA A 119 -16.82 -10.45 11.79
N ALA A 120 -17.58 -11.35 11.17
CA ALA A 120 -18.94 -11.71 11.61
C ALA A 120 -18.96 -12.39 12.99
N ARG A 121 -17.90 -13.14 13.34
CA ARG A 121 -17.72 -13.74 14.67
C ARG A 121 -17.11 -12.79 15.70
N GLY A 122 -16.77 -11.56 15.32
CA GLY A 122 -16.09 -10.60 16.18
C GLY A 122 -14.62 -10.95 16.45
N GLU A 123 -14.02 -11.81 15.62
CA GLU A 123 -12.62 -12.23 15.76
C GLU A 123 -11.67 -11.20 15.14
N GLY A 124 -10.82 -10.62 15.98
CA GLY A 124 -9.80 -9.67 15.58
C GLY A 124 -8.44 -10.29 15.31
N VAL A 125 -7.46 -9.46 14.93
CA VAL A 125 -6.02 -9.82 14.95
C VAL A 125 -5.58 -10.26 16.34
N TYR A 126 -6.08 -9.57 17.36
CA TYR A 126 -5.85 -9.84 18.77
C TYR A 126 -7.19 -9.99 19.48
N ASP A 127 -7.24 -10.79 20.55
CA ASP A 127 -8.43 -10.96 21.40
C ASP A 127 -8.95 -9.63 21.96
N ARG A 128 -8.04 -8.65 22.12
CA ARG A 128 -8.38 -7.29 22.50
C ARG A 128 -7.49 -6.31 21.74
N GLU A 129 -8.03 -5.72 20.69
CA GLU A 129 -7.43 -4.59 20.00
C GLU A 129 -7.38 -3.37 20.95
N ARG A 130 -6.17 -2.94 21.33
CA ARG A 130 -5.97 -1.79 22.24
C ARG A 130 -5.77 -0.48 21.46
N PHE A 131 -5.02 -0.57 20.37
CA PHE A 131 -4.66 0.57 19.54
C PHE A 131 -4.92 0.26 18.06
N ARG A 132 -5.34 1.28 17.34
CA ARG A 132 -5.55 1.28 15.89
C ARG A 132 -4.60 2.29 15.30
N VAL A 133 -3.75 1.89 14.37
CA VAL A 133 -2.72 2.78 13.81
C VAL A 133 -2.74 2.78 12.29
N VAL A 134 -2.31 3.89 11.69
CA VAL A 134 -1.97 3.94 10.26
C VAL A 134 -0.45 3.83 10.13
N ILE A 135 0.04 2.92 9.29
CA ILE A 135 1.48 2.79 9.04
C ILE A 135 1.84 3.32 7.65
N GLU A 136 2.73 4.29 7.64
CA GLU A 136 3.33 4.91 6.47
C GLU A 136 4.76 4.39 6.32
N GLY A 137 5.09 3.72 5.22
CA GLY A 137 6.45 3.19 4.98
C GLY A 137 6.49 1.67 4.80
N PRO A 138 7.37 1.13 3.95
CA PRO A 138 7.59 -0.32 3.84
C PRO A 138 8.26 -0.88 5.11
N PRO A 139 8.15 -2.17 5.43
CA PRO A 139 8.76 -2.73 6.64
C PRO A 139 10.27 -2.95 6.47
N PRO A 140 11.03 -3.10 7.57
CA PRO A 140 12.40 -3.64 7.49
C PRO A 140 12.33 -5.16 7.29
N TYR A 141 12.43 -5.64 6.05
CA TYR A 141 12.19 -7.05 5.68
C TYR A 141 13.06 -8.06 6.45
N PRO A 142 14.37 -7.87 6.62
CA PRO A 142 15.21 -8.80 7.39
C PRO A 142 14.79 -8.94 8.86
N TYR A 143 14.10 -7.94 9.41
CA TYR A 143 13.65 -7.89 10.80
C TYR A 143 12.14 -7.81 10.92
N PHE A 144 11.40 -8.27 9.90
CA PHE A 144 9.94 -8.14 9.82
C PHE A 144 9.22 -8.68 11.05
N ARG A 145 9.65 -9.86 11.54
CA ARG A 145 9.10 -10.47 12.77
C ARG A 145 9.41 -9.62 14.00
N ALA A 146 10.66 -9.24 14.20
CA ALA A 146 11.05 -8.42 15.36
C ALA A 146 10.29 -7.09 15.37
N PHE A 147 10.10 -6.49 14.20
CA PHE A 147 9.31 -5.28 14.01
C PHE A 147 7.84 -5.50 14.35
N ARG A 148 7.21 -6.57 13.81
CA ARG A 148 5.83 -6.97 14.15
C ARG A 148 5.62 -7.17 15.65
N ASP A 149 6.55 -7.86 16.31
CA ASP A 149 6.45 -8.21 17.72
C ASP A 149 6.44 -6.96 18.62
N MET A 150 7.08 -5.85 18.20
CA MET A 150 7.01 -4.58 18.92
C MET A 150 5.57 -4.04 19.00
N PHE A 151 4.79 -4.11 17.92
CA PHE A 151 3.39 -3.66 17.90
C PHE A 151 2.45 -4.68 18.55
N ALA A 152 2.72 -5.97 18.36
CA ALA A 152 1.91 -7.05 18.91
C ALA A 152 1.88 -7.05 20.44
N ARG A 153 2.99 -6.71 21.10
CA ARG A 153 3.05 -6.51 22.57
C ARG A 153 2.03 -5.50 23.08
N TRP A 154 1.77 -4.47 22.30
CA TRP A 154 0.79 -3.42 22.61
C TRP A 154 -0.62 -3.77 22.14
N ARG A 155 -0.81 -4.89 21.42
CA ARG A 155 -2.05 -5.25 20.73
C ARG A 155 -2.52 -4.10 19.83
N ALA A 156 -1.56 -3.51 19.12
CA ALA A 156 -1.78 -2.45 18.16
C ALA A 156 -2.00 -3.07 16.79
N THR A 157 -3.18 -2.84 16.21
CA THR A 157 -3.51 -3.28 14.86
C THR A 157 -3.27 -2.13 13.89
N ALA A 158 -2.51 -2.37 12.83
CA ALA A 158 -2.50 -1.44 11.71
C ALA A 158 -3.82 -1.58 10.95
N VAL A 159 -4.61 -0.52 10.92
CA VAL A 159 -5.95 -0.54 10.29
C VAL A 159 -5.92 0.01 8.86
N ALA A 160 -4.85 0.71 8.51
CA ALA A 160 -4.52 1.05 7.14
C ALA A 160 -3.01 1.19 6.98
N SER A 161 -2.52 1.01 5.77
CA SER A 161 -1.14 1.35 5.43
C SER A 161 -1.02 1.80 3.99
N THR A 162 -0.21 2.81 3.74
CA THR A 162 0.17 3.24 2.39
C THR A 162 1.00 2.17 1.68
N TYR A 163 1.77 1.36 2.40
CA TYR A 163 2.55 0.29 1.78
C TYR A 163 1.66 -0.79 1.15
N SER A 164 0.55 -1.13 1.81
CA SER A 164 -0.47 -2.05 1.28
C SER A 164 -1.18 -1.53 0.01
N THR A 165 -0.89 -0.30 -0.40
CA THR A 165 -1.46 0.39 -1.57
C THR A 165 -0.38 0.84 -2.55
N VAL A 166 0.90 0.51 -2.30
CA VAL A 166 2.02 1.11 -3.05
C VAL A 166 1.90 0.82 -4.55
N GLY A 167 1.56 -0.42 -4.90
CA GLY A 167 1.35 -0.86 -6.28
C GLY A 167 -0.08 -0.70 -6.81
N GLY A 168 -0.93 0.11 -6.14
CA GLY A 168 -2.29 0.44 -6.58
C GLY A 168 -3.21 0.95 -5.47
N ILE A 169 -3.78 2.15 -5.65
CA ILE A 169 -4.75 2.77 -4.75
C ILE A 169 -6.16 2.60 -5.32
N TRP A 170 -6.84 1.53 -4.89
CA TRP A 170 -8.15 1.15 -5.44
C TRP A 170 -9.30 1.39 -4.46
N GLU A 171 -9.05 1.39 -3.16
CA GLU A 171 -10.12 1.54 -2.16
C GLU A 171 -10.87 2.87 -2.25
N PHE A 172 -10.35 3.85 -3.00
CA PHE A 172 -11.00 5.15 -3.23
C PHE A 172 -11.72 5.26 -4.58
N GLY A 173 -11.92 4.16 -5.30
CA GLY A 173 -12.88 4.06 -6.41
C GLY A 173 -12.27 3.79 -7.78
N PHE A 174 -10.96 3.92 -7.96
CA PHE A 174 -10.32 3.59 -9.23
C PHE A 174 -10.36 2.08 -9.50
N ARG A 175 -10.67 1.70 -10.74
CA ARG A 175 -10.65 0.33 -11.23
C ARG A 175 -10.11 0.34 -12.66
N HIS A 176 -9.40 -0.71 -13.05
CA HIS A 176 -9.14 -0.90 -14.48
C HIS A 176 -10.43 -1.19 -15.24
N ASP A 177 -10.47 -0.80 -16.52
CA ASP A 177 -11.63 -0.94 -17.40
C ASP A 177 -11.23 -1.79 -18.63
N PRO A 178 -11.82 -2.99 -18.82
CA PRO A 178 -11.53 -3.82 -19.98
C PRO A 178 -11.96 -3.20 -21.31
N GLU A 179 -12.85 -2.21 -21.31
CA GLU A 179 -13.23 -1.48 -22.54
C GLU A 179 -12.19 -0.42 -22.92
N LYS A 180 -11.37 0.01 -21.96
CA LYS A 180 -10.26 0.97 -22.14
C LYS A 180 -8.97 0.45 -21.46
N PRO A 181 -8.45 -0.71 -21.89
CA PRO A 181 -7.47 -1.44 -21.10
C PRO A 181 -6.09 -0.78 -21.11
N PHE A 182 -5.69 -0.14 -22.22
CA PHE A 182 -4.42 0.60 -22.26
C PHE A 182 -4.50 1.88 -21.43
N GLU A 183 -5.59 2.64 -21.58
CA GLU A 183 -5.80 3.91 -20.91
C GLU A 183 -5.89 3.73 -19.40
N THR A 184 -6.61 2.70 -18.92
CA THR A 184 -6.71 2.46 -17.48
C THR A 184 -5.43 1.90 -16.87
N VAL A 185 -4.65 1.10 -17.61
CA VAL A 185 -3.29 0.72 -17.17
C VAL A 185 -2.38 1.94 -17.07
N ALA A 186 -2.46 2.87 -18.04
CA ALA A 186 -1.72 4.13 -17.99
C ALA A 186 -2.13 5.00 -16.80
N LEU A 187 -3.45 5.19 -16.59
CA LEU A 187 -3.98 5.94 -15.44
C LEU A 187 -3.55 5.33 -14.10
N HIS A 188 -3.52 4.00 -14.00
CA HIS A 188 -3.02 3.32 -12.82
C HIS A 188 -1.57 3.72 -12.51
N MET A 189 -0.69 3.71 -13.52
CA MET A 189 0.71 4.09 -13.36
C MET A 189 0.88 5.57 -13.03
N LEU A 190 0.10 6.44 -13.69
CA LEU A 190 0.19 7.89 -13.57
C LEU A 190 -0.36 8.41 -12.24
N ALA A 191 -1.55 7.96 -11.82
CA ALA A 191 -2.32 8.60 -10.74
C ALA A 191 -2.63 7.69 -9.54
N HIS A 192 -2.64 6.36 -9.74
CA HIS A 192 -3.02 5.40 -8.70
C HIS A 192 -1.86 4.56 -8.17
N ASN A 193 -0.64 4.86 -8.59
CA ASN A 193 0.60 4.43 -7.94
C ASN A 193 0.97 5.44 -6.84
N LEU A 194 1.13 4.96 -5.60
CA LEU A 194 1.41 5.82 -4.45
C LEU A 194 2.63 6.72 -4.66
N THR A 195 3.69 6.19 -5.26
CA THR A 195 4.98 6.89 -5.37
C THR A 195 5.03 7.85 -6.55
N ASN A 196 4.03 7.86 -7.43
CA ASN A 196 3.94 8.83 -8.53
C ASN A 196 3.11 10.08 -8.19
N ARG A 197 2.49 10.11 -7.00
CA ARG A 197 1.62 11.18 -6.51
C ARG A 197 2.39 12.25 -5.76
N ASN A 198 1.82 13.45 -5.68
CA ASN A 198 2.40 14.53 -4.87
C ASN A 198 2.22 14.29 -3.36
N TYR A 199 2.98 15.02 -2.53
CA TYR A 199 2.97 14.81 -1.08
C TYR A 199 1.63 15.15 -0.42
N LEU A 200 0.92 16.20 -0.88
CA LEU A 200 -0.36 16.61 -0.31
C LEU A 200 -1.43 15.53 -0.50
N GLN A 201 -1.45 14.90 -1.67
CA GLN A 201 -2.29 13.75 -1.96
C GLN A 201 -2.02 12.55 -1.03
N ARG A 202 -0.75 12.33 -0.63
CA ARG A 202 -0.39 11.31 0.37
C ARG A 202 -0.85 11.72 1.77
N TYR A 203 -0.76 13.01 2.13
CA TYR A 203 -1.23 13.52 3.41
C TYR A 203 -2.75 13.34 3.53
N ASP A 204 -3.49 13.67 2.48
CA ASP A 204 -4.94 13.48 2.42
C ASP A 204 -5.35 12.01 2.51
N GLN A 205 -4.60 11.11 1.86
CA GLN A 205 -4.81 9.67 1.99
C GLN A 205 -4.66 9.20 3.44
N ILE A 206 -3.57 9.57 4.12
CA ILE A 206 -3.34 9.18 5.51
C ILE A 206 -4.36 9.84 6.44
N ARG A 207 -4.71 11.12 6.24
CA ARG A 207 -5.78 11.81 6.98
C ARG A 207 -7.11 11.07 6.84
N ARG A 208 -7.46 10.65 5.62
CA ARG A 208 -8.68 9.89 5.35
C ARG A 208 -8.64 8.53 6.05
N TYR A 209 -7.50 7.84 6.10
CA TYR A 209 -7.35 6.63 6.91
C TYR A 209 -7.55 6.88 8.40
N VAL A 210 -6.89 7.91 8.96
CA VAL A 210 -7.02 8.25 10.39
C VAL A 210 -8.50 8.47 10.75
N GLN A 211 -9.22 9.25 9.91
CA GLN A 211 -10.62 9.57 10.14
C GLN A 211 -11.56 8.38 9.90
N GLN A 212 -11.49 7.74 8.73
CA GLN A 212 -12.46 6.71 8.32
C GLN A 212 -12.21 5.35 9.00
N TRP A 213 -10.94 5.00 9.27
CA TRP A 213 -10.58 3.77 10.00
C TRP A 213 -10.44 4.00 11.51
N ARG A 214 -10.72 5.21 12.00
CA ARG A 214 -10.69 5.57 13.43
C ARG A 214 -9.36 5.17 14.07
N ALA A 215 -8.26 5.58 13.43
CA ALA A 215 -6.93 5.31 13.97
C ALA A 215 -6.63 6.27 15.12
N ASP A 216 -5.98 5.75 16.15
CA ASP A 216 -5.52 6.49 17.32
C ASP A 216 -4.23 7.27 17.03
N GLY A 217 -3.45 6.84 16.04
CA GLY A 217 -2.20 7.50 15.67
C GLY A 217 -1.62 7.02 14.35
N VAL A 218 -0.56 7.71 13.93
CA VAL A 218 0.18 7.43 12.70
C VAL A 218 1.60 6.99 13.06
N ILE A 219 2.12 5.98 12.37
CA ILE A 219 3.52 5.56 12.47
C ILE A 219 4.15 5.75 11.11
N ILE A 220 5.16 6.59 11.05
CA ILE A 220 5.96 6.87 9.86
C ILE A 220 7.27 6.11 9.98
N HIS A 221 7.48 5.16 9.09
CA HIS A 221 8.73 4.45 8.92
C HIS A 221 9.51 5.04 7.75
N PHE A 222 10.53 5.82 8.10
CA PHE A 222 11.49 6.37 7.18
C PHE A 222 12.50 5.30 6.79
N VAL A 223 12.57 5.02 5.50
CA VAL A 223 13.42 3.99 4.92
C VAL A 223 14.51 4.64 4.09
N LYS A 224 15.77 4.44 4.51
CA LYS A 224 16.92 5.14 3.94
C LYS A 224 17.11 4.86 2.44
N SER A 225 16.95 3.62 2.00
CA SER A 225 17.09 3.22 0.59
C SER A 225 15.95 3.72 -0.30
N CYS A 226 14.72 3.81 0.21
CA CYS A 226 13.54 4.19 -0.58
C CYS A 226 13.28 5.70 -0.55
N ARG A 227 14.16 6.49 -1.17
CA ARG A 227 14.11 7.96 -1.12
C ARG A 227 12.77 8.56 -1.58
N LEU A 228 12.13 7.96 -2.59
CA LEU A 228 10.84 8.44 -3.10
C LEU A 228 9.71 8.26 -2.07
N PHE A 229 9.77 7.19 -1.28
CA PHE A 229 8.83 6.95 -0.20
C PHE A 229 9.10 7.89 0.99
N SER A 230 10.37 8.04 1.33
CA SER A 230 10.84 8.71 2.54
C SER A 230 10.96 10.24 2.42
N ALA A 231 11.05 10.77 1.20
CA ALA A 231 11.09 12.21 0.97
C ALA A 231 9.83 12.89 1.52
N GLY A 232 10.02 14.01 2.23
CA GLY A 232 8.92 14.78 2.83
C GLY A 232 8.32 14.16 4.10
N GLN A 233 8.73 12.97 4.54
CA GLN A 233 8.14 12.33 5.72
C GLN A 233 8.41 13.09 7.05
N GLY A 234 9.49 13.88 7.12
CA GLY A 234 9.72 14.80 8.23
C GLY A 234 8.66 15.91 8.32
N ASP A 235 8.34 16.53 7.19
CA ASP A 235 7.26 17.53 7.09
C ASP A 235 5.90 16.88 7.31
N MET A 236 5.72 15.64 6.86
CA MET A 236 4.51 14.85 7.08
C MET A 236 4.26 14.62 8.57
N ARG A 237 5.30 14.23 9.33
CA ARG A 237 5.22 14.12 10.79
C ARG A 237 4.78 15.45 11.41
N ASP A 238 5.38 16.55 11.00
CA ASP A 238 5.06 17.87 11.55
C ASP A 238 3.62 18.30 11.22
N TYR A 239 3.13 17.98 10.02
CA TYR A 239 1.74 18.19 9.64
C TYR A 239 0.77 17.38 10.53
N PHE A 240 0.96 16.06 10.66
CA PHE A 240 0.06 15.24 11.48
C PHE A 240 0.09 15.64 12.96
N THR A 241 1.26 15.94 13.50
CA THR A 241 1.41 16.29 14.93
C THR A 241 0.97 17.72 15.25
N LYS A 242 1.48 18.73 14.53
CA LYS A 242 1.30 20.14 14.89
C LYS A 242 0.05 20.75 14.29
N VAL A 243 -0.37 20.29 13.11
CA VAL A 243 -1.55 20.85 12.41
C VAL A 243 -2.80 20.04 12.73
N LEU A 244 -2.73 18.71 12.64
CA LEU A 244 -3.91 17.86 12.87
C LEU A 244 -4.03 17.35 14.32
N GLY A 245 -3.01 17.53 15.16
CA GLY A 245 -3.01 17.05 16.55
C GLY A 245 -3.04 15.52 16.66
N VAL A 246 -2.68 14.79 15.60
CA VAL A 246 -2.69 13.32 15.58
C VAL A 246 -1.37 12.79 16.17
N PRO A 247 -1.42 11.95 17.23
CA PRO A 247 -0.23 11.31 17.77
C PRO A 247 0.53 10.58 16.67
N THR A 248 1.81 10.92 16.48
CA THR A 248 2.62 10.37 15.39
C THR A 248 3.97 9.89 15.90
N LEU A 249 4.30 8.63 15.60
CA LEU A 249 5.63 8.07 15.78
C LEU A 249 6.40 8.20 14.46
N TYR A 250 7.65 8.64 14.55
CA TYR A 250 8.59 8.59 13.44
C TYR A 250 9.71 7.62 13.83
N ILE A 251 10.05 6.68 12.97
CA ILE A 251 11.14 5.71 13.15
C ILE A 251 11.95 5.61 11.86
N GLU A 252 13.22 5.25 11.99
CA GLU A 252 14.16 5.22 10.87
C GLU A 252 14.83 3.85 10.82
N SER A 253 14.85 3.25 9.64
CA SER A 253 15.73 2.12 9.33
C SER A 253 15.94 1.98 7.81
N ASP A 254 16.14 0.77 7.31
CA ASP A 254 16.21 0.46 5.89
C ASP A 254 15.25 -0.68 5.52
N LEU A 255 14.99 -0.83 4.23
CA LEU A 255 14.14 -1.87 3.66
C LEU A 255 14.80 -3.24 3.81
N GLU A 256 16.09 -3.30 3.48
CA GLU A 256 16.84 -4.55 3.31
C GLU A 256 18.21 -4.51 4.00
N ASP A 257 18.80 -3.33 4.22
CA ASP A 257 20.14 -3.24 4.80
C ASP A 257 20.11 -3.36 6.33
N PRO A 258 20.55 -4.49 6.91
CA PRO A 258 20.43 -4.74 8.33
C PRO A 258 21.26 -3.79 9.20
N ARG A 259 22.27 -3.13 8.61
CA ARG A 259 23.14 -2.18 9.33
C ARG A 259 22.39 -0.93 9.80
N TYR A 260 21.22 -0.67 9.23
CA TYR A 260 20.37 0.47 9.59
C TYR A 260 19.22 0.10 10.54
N PHE A 261 19.14 -1.15 11.01
CA PHE A 261 18.10 -1.57 11.94
C PHE A 261 18.62 -1.62 13.39
N ALA A 262 18.42 -0.53 14.13
CA ALA A 262 18.76 -0.44 15.55
C ALA A 262 17.62 -0.96 16.44
N GLU A 263 17.50 -2.28 16.57
CA GLU A 263 16.33 -2.95 17.18
C GLU A 263 15.95 -2.39 18.56
N ALA A 264 16.92 -2.27 19.48
CA ALA A 264 16.66 -1.78 20.84
C ALA A 264 16.17 -0.32 20.86
N GLN A 265 16.73 0.51 20.00
CA GLN A 265 16.33 1.92 19.88
C GLN A 265 14.91 2.04 19.32
N ILE A 266 14.61 1.30 18.26
CA ILE A 266 13.27 1.28 17.64
C ILE A 266 12.24 0.80 18.65
N ARG A 267 12.53 -0.31 19.37
CA ARG A 267 11.66 -0.85 20.42
C ARG A 267 11.35 0.17 21.50
N ASN A 268 12.37 0.84 22.04
CA ASN A 268 12.18 1.86 23.08
C ASN A 268 11.29 3.03 22.59
N ARG A 269 11.43 3.45 21.32
CA ARG A 269 10.58 4.49 20.72
C ARG A 269 9.14 4.02 20.53
N VAL A 270 8.94 2.77 20.11
CA VAL A 270 7.61 2.16 19.96
C VAL A 270 6.92 2.05 21.32
N ASP A 271 7.62 1.56 22.36
CA ASP A 271 7.08 1.43 23.71
C ASP A 271 6.69 2.80 24.28
N ALA A 272 7.59 3.79 24.21
CA ALA A 272 7.31 5.16 24.67
C ALA A 272 6.12 5.80 23.93
N PHE A 273 5.97 5.53 22.63
CA PHE A 273 4.84 6.02 21.85
C PHE A 273 3.51 5.44 22.33
N PHE A 274 3.43 4.12 22.51
CA PHE A 274 2.18 3.49 22.94
C PHE A 274 1.81 3.82 24.40
N GLU A 275 2.79 4.01 25.28
CA GLU A 275 2.54 4.56 26.63
C GLU A 275 1.92 5.96 26.58
N ALA A 276 2.45 6.84 25.73
CA ALA A 276 1.90 8.18 25.54
C ALA A 276 0.51 8.15 24.89
N LEU A 277 0.32 7.27 23.91
CA LEU A 277 -0.94 7.09 23.21
C LEU A 277 -2.04 6.58 24.15
N GLU A 278 -1.71 5.67 25.08
CA GLU A 278 -2.64 5.21 26.11
C GLU A 278 -3.13 6.36 26.99
N ARG A 279 -2.22 7.23 27.44
CA ARG A 279 -2.58 8.42 28.23
C ARG A 279 -3.46 9.37 27.44
N HIS A 280 -3.13 9.62 26.17
CA HIS A 280 -3.92 10.46 25.28
C HIS A 280 -5.34 9.92 25.10
N LYS A 281 -5.51 8.63 24.79
CA LYS A 281 -6.82 7.99 24.65
C LYS A 281 -7.67 8.08 25.92
N ARG A 282 -7.05 7.90 27.10
CA ARG A 282 -7.76 8.04 28.38
C ARG A 282 -8.22 9.47 28.63
N ALA A 283 -7.39 10.46 28.30
CA ALA A 283 -7.75 11.88 28.44
C ALA A 283 -8.89 12.31 27.50
N SER A 284 -8.95 11.75 26.28
CA SER A 284 -10.02 12.03 25.31
C SER A 284 -11.33 11.27 25.57
N ALA A 285 -11.33 10.29 26.46
CA ALA A 285 -12.51 9.50 26.84
C ALA A 285 -13.25 10.04 28.08
N VAL A 286 -12.67 11.05 28.75
CA VAL A 286 -13.25 11.81 29.87
C VAL A 286 -13.87 13.09 29.32
#